data_AF-A0A2E8U7E7-F1
#
_entry.id   AF-A0A2E8U7E7-F1
#
_cell.length_a   1.000
_cell.length_b   1.000
_cell.length_c   1.000
_cell.angle_alpha   90.00
_cell.angle_beta   90.00
_cell.angle_gamma   90.00
#
_symmetry.space_group_name_H-M   'P 1'
#
loop_
_entity.id
_entity.type
_entity.pdbx_description
1 polymer ?
#
loop_
_entity_poly.entity_id
_entity_poly.type
_entity_poly.pdbx_seq_one_letter_code
_entity_poly.pdbx_strand_id
1 'polypeptide(L)'
;RKPIPSPEFEDGDQYFHMDGPAVWDFATEAFPQAVTAVLERTGHSLDDVSMIIPHQANINIIKTGMEKLGLPMEKTFTNLHKYGNTAGASVPIAMREAIDEGLISQGDLVVTVAFGGGLAWGANAFIL
;
A
#
# COMPACT_ATOMS: atom_id res chain seq x y z
N ARG A 1 -18.85 -0.79 -23.54
CA ARG A 1 -18.41 0.56 -23.10
C ARG A 1 -19.52 1.54 -23.47
N LYS A 2 -19.92 2.44 -22.57
CA LYS A 2 -20.91 3.49 -22.89
C LYS A 2 -20.21 4.60 -23.71
N PRO A 3 -20.76 5.03 -24.87
CA PRO A 3 -20.14 6.07 -25.70
C PRO A 3 -20.25 7.45 -25.04
N ILE A 4 -19.28 8.33 -25.32
CA ILE A 4 -19.40 9.76 -25.03
C ILE A 4 -20.02 10.42 -26.28
N PRO A 5 -21.13 11.19 -26.18
CA PRO A 5 -21.89 11.54 -24.97
C PRO A 5 -23.04 10.55 -24.65
N SER A 6 -23.24 10.27 -23.37
CA SER A 6 -24.39 9.54 -22.81
C SER A 6 -24.88 10.25 -21.55
N PRO A 7 -26.13 10.03 -21.08
CA PRO A 7 -26.65 10.67 -19.87
C PRO A 7 -25.70 10.52 -18.65
N GLU A 8 -25.06 9.36 -18.50
CA GLU A 8 -24.12 9.10 -17.40
C GLU A 8 -22.86 9.96 -17.46
N PHE A 9 -22.47 10.40 -18.67
CA PHE A 9 -21.35 11.33 -18.84
C PHE A 9 -21.74 12.75 -18.37
N GLU A 10 -23.00 13.14 -18.55
CA GLU A 10 -23.53 14.41 -18.05
C GLU A 10 -23.68 14.41 -16.53
N ASP A 11 -24.00 13.25 -15.95
CA ASP A 11 -24.12 13.05 -14.49
C ASP A 11 -22.76 12.96 -13.77
N GLY A 12 -21.64 12.86 -14.50
CA GLY A 12 -20.29 12.88 -13.93
C GLY A 12 -19.73 11.50 -13.53
N ASP A 13 -20.31 10.41 -14.02
CA ASP A 13 -19.89 9.04 -13.70
C ASP A 13 -18.46 8.70 -14.19
N GLN A 14 -17.90 9.51 -15.11
CA GLN A 14 -16.52 9.41 -15.58
C GLN A 14 -15.47 9.81 -14.54
N TYR A 15 -15.88 10.51 -13.46
CA TYR A 15 -14.96 10.93 -12.42
C TYR A 15 -14.68 9.81 -11.43
N PHE A 16 -13.58 9.94 -10.68
CA PHE A 16 -13.29 9.02 -9.60
C PHE A 16 -14.27 9.24 -8.44
N HIS A 17 -14.95 8.16 -8.03
CA HIS A 17 -15.84 8.13 -6.89
C HIS A 17 -15.33 7.11 -5.87
N MET A 18 -15.44 7.44 -4.58
CA MET A 18 -14.98 6.56 -3.51
C MET A 18 -15.86 6.70 -2.27
N ASP A 19 -16.33 5.57 -1.76
CA ASP A 19 -16.86 5.46 -0.40
C ASP A 19 -15.68 5.37 0.58
N GLY A 20 -15.30 6.51 1.16
CA GLY A 20 -14.15 6.64 2.05
C GLY A 20 -14.22 5.70 3.28
N PRO A 21 -15.31 5.70 4.05
CA PRO A 21 -15.51 4.77 5.16
C PRO A 21 -15.38 3.30 4.75
N ALA A 22 -16.03 2.87 3.66
CA ALA A 22 -15.93 1.48 3.21
C ALA A 22 -14.49 1.09 2.79
N VAL A 23 -13.78 2.01 2.14
CA VAL A 23 -12.36 1.81 1.76
C VAL A 23 -11.45 1.78 2.99
N TRP A 24 -11.72 2.59 4.01
CA TRP A 24 -10.97 2.57 5.26
C TRP A 24 -11.07 1.22 5.96
N ASP A 25 -12.30 0.72 6.15
CA ASP A 25 -12.56 -0.55 6.82
C ASP A 25 -11.87 -1.70 6.07
N PHE A 26 -12.02 -1.73 4.74
CA PHE A 26 -11.33 -2.71 3.90
C PHE A 26 -9.80 -2.63 4.04
N ALA A 27 -9.21 -1.45 3.90
CA ALA A 27 -7.77 -1.29 3.82
C ALA A 27 -7.07 -1.61 5.16
N THR A 28 -7.69 -1.24 6.28
CA THR A 28 -7.14 -1.52 7.62
C THR A 28 -7.20 -3.00 8.01
N GLU A 29 -8.02 -3.82 7.33
CA GLU A 29 -8.00 -5.28 7.45
C GLU A 29 -7.06 -5.92 6.41
N ALA A 30 -7.16 -5.50 5.15
CA ALA A 30 -6.45 -6.11 4.03
C ALA A 30 -4.92 -5.94 4.11
N PHE A 31 -4.42 -4.80 4.61
CA PHE A 31 -2.99 -4.55 4.74
C PHE A 31 -2.31 -5.59 5.65
N PRO A 32 -2.58 -5.67 6.97
CA PRO A 32 -1.89 -6.61 7.85
C PRO A 32 -2.07 -8.06 7.38
N GLN A 33 -3.26 -8.41 6.87
CA GLN A 33 -3.52 -9.75 6.32
C GLN A 33 -2.59 -10.09 5.14
N ALA A 34 -2.38 -9.15 4.20
CA ALA A 34 -1.52 -9.38 3.04
C ALA A 34 -0.06 -9.63 3.45
N VAL A 35 0.44 -8.84 4.39
CA VAL A 35 1.81 -8.94 4.90
C VAL A 35 2.03 -10.29 5.60
N THR A 36 1.15 -10.63 6.55
CA THR A 36 1.25 -11.90 7.27
C THR A 36 1.17 -13.09 6.31
N ALA A 37 0.21 -13.07 5.37
CA ALA A 37 0.05 -14.16 4.41
C ALA A 37 1.26 -14.35 3.49
N VAL A 38 1.94 -13.27 3.05
CA VAL A 38 3.14 -13.42 2.22
C VAL A 38 4.32 -13.94 3.03
N LEU A 39 4.50 -13.48 4.27
CA LEU A 39 5.59 -13.93 5.15
C LEU A 39 5.44 -15.40 5.52
N GLU A 40 4.23 -15.85 5.86
CA GLU A 40 3.91 -17.26 6.08
C GLU A 40 4.27 -18.13 4.87
N ARG A 41 3.92 -17.67 3.66
CA ARG A 41 4.24 -18.39 2.40
C ARG A 41 5.73 -18.47 2.12
N THR A 42 6.53 -17.53 2.63
CA THR A 42 7.99 -17.49 2.46
C THR A 42 8.75 -18.07 3.64
N GLY A 43 8.06 -18.47 4.73
CA GLY A 43 8.70 -18.99 5.94
C GLY A 43 9.45 -17.93 6.75
N HIS A 44 9.07 -16.66 6.62
CA HIS A 44 9.66 -15.54 7.37
C HIS A 44 8.69 -15.06 8.45
N SER A 45 9.25 -14.43 9.48
CA SER A 45 8.53 -13.71 10.52
C SER A 45 8.55 -12.20 10.27
N LEU A 46 7.74 -11.44 11.01
CA LEU A 46 7.78 -9.98 10.97
C LEU A 46 9.13 -9.42 11.44
N ASP A 47 9.81 -10.12 12.34
CA ASP A 47 11.12 -9.70 12.89
C ASP A 47 12.23 -9.76 11.83
N ASP A 48 12.08 -10.63 10.82
CA ASP A 48 13.01 -10.75 9.70
C ASP A 48 12.90 -9.59 8.71
N VAL A 49 11.78 -8.84 8.72
CA VAL A 49 11.51 -7.80 7.71
C VAL A 49 12.30 -6.53 8.03
N SER A 50 13.16 -6.11 7.11
CA SER A 50 13.90 -4.85 7.21
C SER A 50 12.98 -3.65 7.01
N MET A 51 12.11 -3.69 6.00
CA MET A 51 11.21 -2.58 5.65
C MET A 51 9.90 -3.06 5.01
N ILE A 52 8.78 -2.42 5.35
CA ILE A 52 7.49 -2.54 4.67
C ILE A 52 7.23 -1.28 3.84
N ILE A 53 6.97 -1.44 2.53
CA ILE A 53 6.59 -0.37 1.61
C ILE A 53 5.10 -0.48 1.24
N PRO A 54 4.20 0.27 1.90
CA PRO A 54 2.77 0.22 1.64
C PRO A 54 2.34 1.12 0.48
N HIS A 55 1.16 0.84 -0.07
CA HIS A 55 0.42 1.79 -0.91
C HIS A 55 0.21 3.10 -0.14
N GLN A 56 0.56 4.22 -0.77
CA GLN A 56 0.54 5.55 -0.14
C GLN A 56 -0.85 6.19 -0.27
N ALA A 57 -1.88 5.51 0.27
CA ALA A 57 -3.28 5.97 0.17
C ALA A 57 -3.60 7.09 1.16
N ASN A 58 -3.28 6.85 2.44
CA ASN A 58 -3.58 7.73 3.56
C ASN A 58 -2.65 7.35 4.72
N ILE A 59 -2.03 8.33 5.35
CA ILE A 59 -1.08 8.10 6.45
C ILE A 59 -1.73 7.36 7.63
N ASN A 60 -3.02 7.58 7.88
CA ASN A 60 -3.73 6.94 8.98
C ASN A 60 -3.97 5.45 8.71
N ILE A 61 -4.24 5.05 7.45
CA ILE A 61 -4.33 3.63 7.08
C ILE A 61 -2.97 2.95 7.28
N ILE A 62 -1.88 3.63 6.90
CA ILE A 62 -0.52 3.10 7.09
C ILE A 62 -0.23 2.89 8.58
N LYS A 63 -0.49 3.91 9.41
CA LYS A 63 -0.31 3.82 10.86
C LYS A 63 -1.10 2.67 11.48
N THR A 64 -2.39 2.55 11.16
CA THR A 64 -3.24 1.47 11.67
C THR A 64 -2.78 0.09 11.19
N GLY A 65 -2.34 -0.03 9.93
CA GLY A 65 -1.79 -1.28 9.41
C GLY A 65 -0.51 -1.70 10.13
N MET A 66 0.42 -0.77 10.35
CA MET A 66 1.66 -1.02 11.10
C MET A 66 1.37 -1.37 12.57
N GLU A 67 0.44 -0.65 13.22
CA GLU A 67 -0.02 -0.93 14.58
C GLU A 67 -0.61 -2.35 14.72
N LYS A 68 -1.47 -2.76 13.78
CA LYS A 68 -2.04 -4.13 13.75
C LYS A 68 -0.99 -5.21 13.51
N LEU A 69 0.12 -4.88 12.83
CA LEU A 69 1.29 -5.76 12.69
C LEU A 69 2.19 -5.74 13.95
N GLY A 70 1.93 -4.87 14.92
CA GLY A 70 2.81 -4.66 16.08
C GLY A 70 4.15 -4.00 15.71
N LEU A 71 4.23 -3.34 14.56
CA LEU A 71 5.45 -2.74 14.05
C LEU A 71 5.44 -1.22 14.21
N PRO A 72 6.60 -0.61 14.51
CA PRO A 72 6.70 0.83 14.63
C PRO A 72 6.80 1.48 13.24
N MET A 73 6.51 2.78 13.12
CA MET A 73 6.50 3.48 11.83
C MET A 73 7.88 3.56 11.17
N GLU A 74 8.95 3.37 11.93
CA GLU A 74 10.34 3.31 11.47
C GLU A 74 10.61 2.06 10.61
N LYS A 75 9.75 1.03 10.69
CA LYS A 75 9.77 -0.15 9.81
C LYS A 75 9.02 0.08 8.50
N THR A 76 8.61 1.31 8.20
CA THR A 76 7.99 1.68 6.92
C THR A 76 8.52 3.01 6.39
N PHE A 77 8.32 3.25 5.10
CA PHE A 77 8.66 4.52 4.46
C PHE A 77 7.40 5.20 3.91
N THR A 78 7.34 6.52 4.05
CA THR A 78 6.25 7.32 3.48
C THR A 78 6.72 8.64 2.89
N ASN A 79 6.25 8.90 1.67
CA ASN A 79 6.43 10.16 0.96
C ASN A 79 5.07 10.77 0.57
N LEU A 80 3.99 10.39 1.25
CA LEU A 80 2.65 10.94 1.09
C LEU A 80 2.63 12.47 1.19
N HIS A 81 3.47 13.04 2.06
CA HIS A 81 3.61 14.48 2.24
C HIS A 81 4.21 15.20 1.01
N LYS A 82 4.93 14.48 0.13
CA LYS A 82 5.49 15.01 -1.11
C LYS A 82 4.54 14.82 -2.29
N TYR A 83 3.90 13.65 -2.42
CA TYR A 83 3.19 13.25 -3.65
C TYR A 83 1.69 12.98 -3.51
N GLY A 84 1.18 12.86 -2.28
CA GLY A 84 -0.17 12.35 -2.05
C GLY A 84 -0.34 10.91 -2.54
N ASN A 85 -1.59 10.54 -2.86
CA ASN A 85 -1.92 9.23 -3.40
C ASN A 85 -1.72 9.19 -4.92
N THR A 86 -0.71 8.46 -5.38
CA THR A 86 -0.38 8.25 -6.80
C THR A 86 -0.85 6.90 -7.35
N ALA A 87 -1.85 6.29 -6.70
CA ALA A 87 -2.43 4.99 -7.06
C ALA A 87 -1.34 3.90 -7.24
N GLY A 88 -1.35 3.21 -8.39
CA GLY A 88 -0.41 2.12 -8.67
C GLY A 88 1.07 2.52 -8.70
N ALA A 89 1.38 3.82 -8.84
CA ALA A 89 2.77 4.31 -8.81
C ALA A 89 3.32 4.49 -7.39
N SER A 90 2.47 4.46 -6.36
CA SER A 90 2.89 4.87 -5.02
C SER A 90 3.97 3.98 -4.42
N VAL A 91 3.81 2.66 -4.56
CA VAL A 91 4.73 1.66 -4.00
C VAL A 91 6.12 1.77 -4.65
N PRO A 92 6.26 1.74 -6.00
CA PRO A 92 7.59 1.84 -6.61
C PRO A 92 8.26 3.20 -6.37
N ILE A 93 7.51 4.32 -6.33
CA ILE A 93 8.09 5.62 -5.99
C ILE A 93 8.64 5.60 -4.55
N ALA A 94 7.83 5.15 -3.58
CA ALA A 94 8.24 5.05 -2.18
C ALA A 94 9.44 4.11 -1.98
N MET A 95 9.44 2.96 -2.66
CA MET A 95 10.54 2.00 -2.58
C MET A 95 11.85 2.59 -3.15
N ARG A 96 11.78 3.26 -4.31
CA ARG A 96 12.97 3.88 -4.92
C ARG A 96 13.57 4.94 -4.00
N GLU A 97 12.75 5.82 -3.44
CA GLU A 97 13.23 6.84 -2.51
C GLU A 97 13.81 6.24 -1.22
N ALA A 98 13.20 5.20 -0.65
CA ALA A 98 13.74 4.53 0.53
C ALA A 98 15.13 3.93 0.27
N ILE A 99 15.38 3.38 -0.93
CA ILE A 99 16.71 2.91 -1.32
C ILE A 99 17.68 4.09 -1.51
N ASP A 100 17.24 5.18 -2.14
CA ASP A 100 18.08 6.38 -2.35
C ASP A 100 18.46 7.06 -1.02
N GLU A 101 17.59 7.00 -0.01
CA GLU A 101 17.84 7.48 1.35
C GLU A 101 18.66 6.49 2.21
N GLY A 102 19.05 5.34 1.65
CA GLY A 102 19.87 4.33 2.32
C GLY A 102 19.14 3.55 3.42
N LEU A 103 17.80 3.58 3.43
CA LEU A 103 16.96 2.87 4.39
C LEU A 103 16.76 1.40 4.00
N ILE A 104 16.97 1.06 2.73
CA ILE A 104 16.95 -0.30 2.20
C ILE A 104 18.26 -0.56 1.47
N SER A 105 18.91 -1.66 1.82
CA SER A 105 20.20 -2.12 1.28
C SER A 105 20.08 -3.50 0.63
N GLN A 106 21.12 -3.90 -0.11
CA GLN A 106 21.24 -5.27 -0.62
C GLN A 106 21.26 -6.28 0.54
N GLY A 107 20.50 -7.37 0.41
CA GLY A 107 20.33 -8.38 1.45
C GLY A 107 19.15 -8.13 2.39
N ASP A 108 18.49 -6.97 2.32
CA ASP A 108 17.33 -6.68 3.15
C ASP A 108 16.09 -7.43 2.67
N LEU A 109 15.37 -8.06 3.60
CA LEU A 109 14.04 -8.58 3.34
C LEU A 109 13.04 -7.43 3.34
N VAL A 110 12.48 -7.13 2.16
CA VAL A 110 11.51 -6.07 1.95
C VAL A 110 10.14 -6.66 1.64
N VAL A 111 9.11 -6.09 2.27
CA VAL A 111 7.71 -6.41 1.95
C VAL A 111 7.06 -5.21 1.29
N THR A 112 6.56 -5.37 0.07
CA THR A 112 5.64 -4.38 -0.54
C THR A 112 4.20 -4.82 -0.32
N VAL A 113 3.29 -3.89 -0.07
CA VAL A 113 1.87 -4.20 0.12
C VAL A 113 0.98 -3.12 -0.47
N ALA A 114 -0.09 -3.51 -1.16
CA ALA A 114 -1.03 -2.60 -1.76
C ALA A 114 -2.48 -3.10 -1.66
N PHE A 115 -3.42 -2.16 -1.72
CA PHE A 115 -4.86 -2.37 -1.70
C PHE A 115 -5.54 -1.26 -2.52
N GLY A 116 -6.72 -1.50 -3.09
CA GLY A 116 -7.43 -0.49 -3.87
C GLY A 116 -8.76 -0.96 -4.47
N GLY A 117 -9.38 -0.10 -5.28
CA GLY A 117 -10.69 -0.34 -5.90
C GLY A 117 -10.72 -1.60 -6.77
N GLY A 118 -11.59 -2.56 -6.44
CA GLY A 118 -11.67 -3.85 -7.14
C GLY A 118 -12.27 -5.06 -6.40
N LEU A 119 -12.52 -5.05 -5.09
CA LEU A 119 -11.45 -4.76 -4.14
C LEU A 119 -10.33 -5.77 -4.35
N ALA A 120 -9.12 -5.27 -4.53
CA ALA A 120 -7.94 -6.08 -4.72
C ALA A 120 -6.88 -5.65 -3.71
N TRP A 121 -6.15 -6.62 -3.20
CA TRP A 121 -5.01 -6.41 -2.31
C TRP A 121 -3.98 -7.50 -2.52
N GLY A 122 -2.76 -7.23 -2.11
CA GLY A 122 -1.67 -8.19 -2.20
C GLY A 122 -0.38 -7.64 -1.63
N ALA A 123 0.53 -8.56 -1.37
CA ALA A 123 1.88 -8.24 -0.93
C ALA A 123 2.91 -9.10 -1.67
N ASN A 124 4.13 -8.59 -1.75
CA ASN A 124 5.31 -9.31 -2.21
C ASN A 124 6.36 -9.26 -1.10
N ALA A 125 7.10 -10.35 -0.92
CA ALA A 125 8.29 -10.41 -0.08
C ALA A 125 9.47 -10.79 -0.98
N PHE A 126 10.57 -10.06 -0.88
CA PHE A 126 11.80 -10.33 -1.65
C PHE A 126 13.02 -9.80 -0.89
N ILE A 127 14.17 -10.37 -1.19
CA ILE A 127 15.47 -9.86 -0.75
C ILE A 127 15.97 -8.92 -1.84
N LEU A 128 16.25 -7.67 -1.50
CA LEU A 128 16.80 -6.69 -2.46
C LEU A 128 18.26 -7.02 -2.80
#